data_AF-A0A7C6YB99-F1
#
_entry.id   AF-A0A7C6YB99-F1
#
_cell.length_a   1.000
_cell.length_b   1.000
_cell.length_c   1.000
_cell.angle_alpha   90.00
_cell.angle_beta   90.00
_cell.angle_gamma   90.00
#
_symmetry.space_group_name_H-M   'P 1'
#
loop_
_entity.id
_entity.type
_entity.pdbx_description
1 polymer ?
#
loop_
_entity_poly.entity_id
_entity_poly.type
_entity_poly.pdbx_seq_one_letter_code
_entity_poly.pdbx_strand_id
1 'polypeptide(L)'
;MNRKDLDRLFTQQVAELMNQGYTIHTGTMAGSQGEVAKVDLSRDGEVLRVLMTRTSLWEGAYDDIISIKVGRNTDRLGREWDATIWDNNLEILSEIKLGKISRDYFTTLEESRRIADLRFQRWKTRHTREPELGAAFKSIALRYLRKQPKMKSCTLGDIESMTRARTRDGRLGYRIKAKGRTYTLSA
;
A
#
# COMPACT_ATOMS: atom_id res chain seq x y z
N MET A 1 -11.54 10.44 4.31
CA MET A 1 -12.76 10.01 3.59
C MET A 1 -13.08 8.58 3.94
N ASN A 2 -14.37 8.22 3.98
CA ASN A 2 -14.84 6.83 4.13
C ASN A 2 -15.67 6.42 2.90
N ARG A 3 -16.26 5.21 2.93
CA ARG A 3 -17.09 4.72 1.80
C ARG A 3 -18.22 5.69 1.41
N LYS A 4 -18.93 6.28 2.38
CA LYS A 4 -20.02 7.24 2.09
C LYS A 4 -19.50 8.50 1.40
N ASP A 5 -18.30 8.94 1.73
CA ASP A 5 -17.68 10.08 1.05
C ASP A 5 -17.33 9.74 -0.40
N LEU A 6 -16.89 8.50 -0.68
CA LEU A 6 -16.67 8.02 -2.05
C LEU A 6 -17.98 7.97 -2.85
N ASP A 7 -19.06 7.45 -2.24
CA ASP A 7 -20.38 7.38 -2.88
C ASP A 7 -20.89 8.79 -3.19
N ARG A 8 -20.66 9.77 -2.30
CA ARG A 8 -20.98 11.19 -2.55
C ARG A 8 -20.15 11.78 -3.69
N LEU A 9 -18.83 11.58 -3.72
CA LEU A 9 -17.97 12.06 -4.79
C LEU A 9 -18.40 11.50 -6.16
N PHE A 10 -18.72 10.21 -6.21
CA PHE A 10 -19.22 9.57 -7.42
C PHE A 10 -20.57 10.16 -7.86
N THR A 11 -21.51 10.27 -6.92
CA THR A 11 -22.83 10.87 -7.18
C THR A 11 -22.70 12.32 -7.65
N GLN A 12 -21.76 13.08 -7.09
CA GLN A 12 -21.48 14.44 -7.51
C GLN A 12 -21.02 14.52 -8.97
N GLN A 13 -20.11 13.63 -9.41
CA GLN A 13 -19.70 13.58 -10.83
C GLN A 13 -20.88 13.28 -11.76
N VAL A 14 -21.77 12.37 -11.37
CA VAL A 14 -23.01 12.09 -12.12
C VAL A 14 -23.91 13.33 -12.15
N ALA A 15 -24.14 13.97 -11.00
CA ALA A 15 -24.99 15.15 -10.89
C ALA A 15 -24.46 16.36 -11.69
N GLU A 16 -23.15 16.56 -11.70
CA GLU A 16 -22.50 17.62 -12.50
C GLU A 16 -22.76 17.43 -14.00
N LEU A 17 -22.70 16.20 -14.51
CA LEU A 17 -23.03 15.91 -15.91
C LEU A 17 -24.54 16.07 -16.17
N MET A 18 -25.39 15.60 -15.26
CA MET A 18 -26.84 15.80 -15.41
C MET A 18 -27.23 17.28 -15.44
N ASN A 19 -26.59 18.12 -14.63
CA ASN A 19 -26.78 19.58 -14.66
C ASN A 19 -26.30 20.22 -15.97
N GLN A 20 -25.42 19.56 -16.72
CA GLN A 20 -25.02 19.97 -18.07
C GLN A 20 -26.00 19.46 -19.15
N GLY A 21 -27.10 18.82 -18.77
CA GLY A 21 -28.12 18.33 -19.71
C GLY A 21 -27.91 16.89 -20.19
N TYR A 22 -26.98 16.14 -19.59
CA TYR A 22 -26.88 14.71 -19.84
C TYR A 22 -28.01 13.95 -19.13
N THR A 23 -28.48 12.87 -19.75
CA THR A 23 -29.48 11.96 -19.18
C THR A 23 -28.89 10.57 -19.01
N ILE A 24 -29.39 9.79 -18.05
CA ILE A 24 -28.91 8.41 -17.83
C ILE A 24 -29.13 7.61 -19.13
N HIS A 25 -28.05 7.02 -19.64
CA HIS A 25 -28.06 6.20 -20.83
C HIS A 25 -28.29 4.73 -20.44
N THR A 26 -29.55 4.31 -20.41
CA THR A 26 -29.93 2.98 -19.94
C THR A 26 -29.48 1.84 -20.84
N GLY A 27 -29.22 2.11 -22.13
CA GLY A 27 -28.88 1.10 -23.13
C GLY A 27 -27.46 0.54 -23.05
N THR A 28 -26.57 1.11 -22.22
CA THR A 28 -25.16 0.66 -22.11
C THR A 28 -24.77 0.15 -20.73
N MET A 29 -25.76 0.05 -19.84
CA MET A 29 -25.57 -0.28 -18.43
C MET A 29 -25.57 -1.79 -18.15
N ALA A 30 -25.73 -2.61 -19.20
CA ALA A 30 -25.62 -4.05 -19.11
C ALA A 30 -24.15 -4.50 -18.92
N GLY A 31 -23.97 -5.63 -18.25
CA GLY A 31 -22.65 -6.24 -18.02
C GLY A 31 -21.81 -5.56 -16.93
N SER A 32 -20.81 -6.27 -16.44
CA SER A 32 -19.80 -5.76 -15.50
C SER A 32 -18.41 -6.27 -15.89
N GLN A 33 -17.41 -5.42 -15.74
CA GLN A 33 -15.99 -5.68 -15.96
C GLN A 33 -15.19 -5.74 -14.64
N GLY A 34 -15.87 -5.81 -13.49
CA GLY A 34 -15.24 -5.81 -12.16
C GLY A 34 -15.07 -4.42 -11.55
N GLU A 35 -15.72 -3.42 -12.13
CA GLU A 35 -15.85 -2.07 -11.58
C GLU A 35 -16.61 -2.07 -10.25
N VAL A 36 -16.37 -1.05 -9.44
CA VAL A 36 -17.08 -0.86 -8.16
C VAL A 36 -18.46 -0.25 -8.41
N ALA A 37 -18.54 0.68 -9.36
CA ALA A 37 -19.78 1.29 -9.82
C ALA A 37 -19.54 1.94 -11.18
N LYS A 38 -20.58 2.06 -11.99
CA LYS A 38 -20.61 2.87 -13.20
C LYS A 38 -21.96 3.52 -13.40
N VAL A 39 -21.99 4.63 -14.11
CA VAL A 39 -23.20 5.27 -14.66
C VAL A 39 -22.84 5.85 -16.01
N ASP A 40 -23.60 5.48 -17.04
CA ASP A 40 -23.47 6.04 -18.38
C ASP A 40 -24.51 7.14 -18.56
N LEU A 41 -24.09 8.23 -19.17
CA LEU A 41 -24.95 9.36 -19.48
C LEU A 41 -24.77 9.78 -20.93
N SER A 42 -25.84 10.21 -21.57
CA SER A 42 -25.83 10.63 -22.97
C SER A 42 -26.45 12.01 -23.19
N ARG A 43 -25.90 12.72 -24.16
CA ARG A 43 -26.39 14.01 -24.68
C ARG A 43 -25.95 14.15 -26.13
N ASP A 44 -26.89 14.46 -27.03
CA ASP A 44 -26.61 14.75 -28.45
C ASP A 44 -25.75 13.70 -29.18
N GLY A 45 -25.92 12.41 -28.85
CA GLY A 45 -25.17 11.30 -29.44
C GLY A 45 -23.80 11.02 -28.80
N GLU A 46 -23.33 11.88 -27.90
CA GLU A 46 -22.17 11.60 -27.04
C GLU A 46 -22.61 10.75 -25.84
N VAL A 47 -21.76 9.81 -25.44
CA VAL A 47 -21.93 9.03 -24.20
C VAL A 47 -20.70 9.18 -23.33
N LEU A 48 -20.91 9.62 -22.09
CA LEU A 48 -19.90 9.69 -21.05
C LEU A 48 -20.19 8.63 -20.00
N ARG A 49 -19.13 7.97 -19.52
CA ARG A 49 -19.20 7.02 -18.40
C ARG A 49 -18.55 7.64 -17.17
N VAL A 50 -19.29 7.72 -16.07
CA VAL A 50 -18.74 7.91 -14.73
C VAL A 50 -18.41 6.54 -14.17
N LEU A 51 -17.13 6.27 -13.90
CA LEU A 51 -16.62 4.94 -13.56
C LEU A 51 -15.87 4.98 -12.24
N MET A 52 -16.23 4.11 -11.30
CA MET A 52 -15.47 3.85 -10.08
C MET A 52 -14.77 2.50 -10.17
N THR A 53 -13.44 2.49 -10.07
CA THR A 53 -12.62 1.27 -10.12
C THR A 53 -11.77 1.12 -8.87
N ARG A 54 -11.37 -0.13 -8.60
CA ARG A 54 -10.43 -0.47 -7.53
C ARG A 54 -9.21 -1.16 -8.15
N THR A 55 -8.03 -0.60 -7.91
CA THR A 55 -6.76 -1.19 -8.32
C THR A 55 -5.97 -1.57 -7.09
N SER A 56 -5.68 -2.86 -6.93
CA SER A 56 -4.76 -3.33 -5.90
C SER A 56 -3.33 -3.21 -6.43
N LEU A 57 -2.53 -2.33 -5.84
CA LEU A 57 -1.11 -2.26 -6.16
C LEU A 57 -0.35 -3.27 -5.29
N TRP A 58 0.27 -4.26 -5.92
CA TRP A 58 1.22 -5.15 -5.24
C TRP A 58 2.59 -4.47 -5.05
N GLU A 59 2.88 -3.39 -5.77
CA GLU A 59 4.15 -2.70 -5.74
C GLU A 59 4.11 -1.46 -4.83
N GLY A 60 4.66 -1.60 -3.64
CA GLY A 60 5.22 -0.50 -2.84
C GLY A 60 4.25 0.36 -2.03
N ALA A 61 2.98 0.46 -2.41
CA ALA A 61 1.96 1.11 -1.59
C ALA A 61 1.00 0.06 -1.04
N TYR A 62 1.20 -0.29 0.23
CA TYR A 62 0.23 -1.07 0.98
C TYR A 62 -1.13 -0.37 0.90
N ASP A 63 -2.07 -0.97 0.18
CA ASP A 63 -3.53 -0.73 0.14
C ASP A 63 -4.09 -0.42 -1.28
N ASP A 64 -5.39 -0.68 -1.46
CA ASP A 64 -6.11 -0.46 -2.72
C ASP A 64 -6.18 1.03 -3.11
N ILE A 65 -6.09 1.34 -4.40
CA ILE A 65 -6.44 2.65 -4.95
C ILE A 65 -7.87 2.60 -5.46
N ILE A 66 -8.68 3.58 -5.07
CA ILE A 66 -9.99 3.85 -5.69
C ILE A 66 -9.82 5.00 -6.68
N SER A 67 -10.24 4.77 -7.92
CA SER A 67 -10.29 5.79 -8.97
C SER A 67 -11.75 6.08 -9.32
N ILE A 68 -12.13 7.36 -9.35
CA ILE A 68 -13.40 7.84 -9.92
C ILE A 68 -13.04 8.61 -11.19
N LYS A 69 -13.52 8.15 -12.34
CA LYS A 69 -13.19 8.69 -13.67
C LYS A 69 -14.45 9.18 -14.36
N VAL A 70 -14.31 10.24 -15.14
CA VAL A 70 -15.26 10.58 -16.20
C VAL A 70 -14.55 10.34 -17.52
N GLY A 71 -15.10 9.45 -18.34
CA GLY A 71 -14.52 9.08 -19.62
C GLY A 71 -15.52 9.20 -20.75
N ARG A 72 -15.07 9.68 -21.91
CA ARG A 72 -15.85 9.65 -23.15
C ARG A 72 -15.77 8.26 -23.77
N ASN A 73 -16.92 7.73 -24.13
CA ASN A 73 -17.00 6.47 -24.87
C ASN A 73 -16.43 6.65 -26.29
N THR A 74 -15.56 5.73 -26.70
CA THR A 74 -15.06 5.65 -28.08
C THR A 74 -15.58 4.41 -28.82
N ASP A 75 -16.30 3.51 -28.13
CA ASP A 75 -16.91 2.34 -28.74
C ASP A 75 -18.07 2.72 -29.64
N ARG A 76 -18.22 1.99 -30.74
CA ARG A 76 -19.38 2.12 -31.61
C ARG A 76 -20.59 1.49 -30.92
N LEU A 77 -21.55 2.31 -30.53
CA LEU A 77 -22.80 1.84 -29.94
C LEU A 77 -23.79 1.43 -31.02
N GLY A 78 -24.38 0.24 -30.85
CA GLY A 78 -25.52 -0.23 -31.63
C GLY A 78 -26.83 0.45 -31.22
N ARG A 79 -27.95 0.02 -31.82
CA ARG A 79 -29.31 0.44 -31.40
C ARG A 79 -29.91 -0.46 -30.31
N GLU A 80 -29.12 -1.41 -29.82
CA GLU A 80 -29.54 -2.42 -28.86
C GLU A 80 -29.57 -1.84 -27.44
N TRP A 81 -30.37 -2.44 -26.56
CA TRP A 81 -30.60 -1.95 -25.19
C TRP A 81 -29.58 -2.51 -24.17
N ASP A 82 -28.61 -3.30 -24.64
CA ASP A 82 -27.60 -4.02 -23.86
C ASP A 82 -26.18 -3.85 -24.44
N ALA A 83 -25.93 -2.75 -25.15
CA ALA A 83 -24.62 -2.42 -25.66
C ALA A 83 -23.59 -2.36 -24.51
N THR A 84 -22.36 -2.79 -24.75
CA THR A 84 -21.31 -2.74 -23.74
C THR A 84 -20.27 -1.69 -24.12
N ILE A 85 -20.09 -0.69 -23.24
CA ILE A 85 -18.91 0.19 -23.26
C ILE A 85 -17.79 -0.50 -22.49
N TRP A 86 -16.63 -0.65 -23.12
CA TRP A 86 -15.44 -1.24 -22.52
C TRP A 86 -14.66 -0.20 -21.73
N ASP A 87 -14.34 -0.49 -20.46
CA ASP A 87 -13.73 0.49 -19.57
C ASP A 87 -12.32 0.92 -20.05
N ASN A 88 -11.64 0.06 -20.79
CA ASN A 88 -10.33 0.33 -21.39
C ASN A 88 -10.39 1.22 -22.65
N ASN A 89 -11.58 1.41 -23.23
CA ASN A 89 -11.79 2.19 -24.45
C ASN A 89 -12.29 3.62 -24.15
N LEU A 90 -12.23 4.05 -22.90
CA LEU A 90 -12.62 5.39 -22.50
C LEU A 90 -11.49 6.40 -22.75
N GLU A 91 -11.82 7.51 -23.43
CA GLU A 91 -10.99 8.71 -23.39
C GLU A 91 -11.22 9.41 -22.05
N ILE A 92 -10.25 9.35 -21.13
CA ILE A 92 -10.41 9.88 -19.77
C ILE A 92 -10.35 11.41 -19.79
N LEU A 93 -11.45 12.04 -19.38
CA LEU A 93 -11.60 13.50 -19.29
C LEU A 93 -11.20 14.01 -17.91
N SER A 94 -11.53 13.27 -16.85
CA SER A 94 -11.14 13.58 -15.48
C SER A 94 -10.94 12.31 -14.66
N GLU A 95 -10.06 12.38 -13.66
CA GLU A 95 -9.82 11.27 -12.73
C GLU A 95 -9.47 11.78 -11.33
N ILE A 96 -10.16 11.23 -10.32
CA ILE A 96 -9.86 11.41 -8.90
C ILE A 96 -9.29 10.09 -8.38
N LYS A 97 -8.06 10.12 -7.84
CA LYS A 97 -7.39 8.96 -7.23
C LYS A 97 -7.30 9.10 -5.72
N LEU A 98 -7.77 8.07 -5.03
CA LEU A 98 -7.79 8.01 -3.57
C LEU A 98 -7.10 6.74 -3.10
N GLY A 99 -6.08 6.91 -2.24
CA GLY A 99 -5.39 5.79 -1.63
C GLY A 99 -6.13 5.34 -0.38
N LYS A 100 -6.37 4.04 -0.27
CA LYS A 100 -6.83 3.43 0.96
C LYS A 100 -5.71 3.49 1.99
N ILE A 101 -6.07 3.77 3.24
CA ILE A 101 -5.11 3.82 4.36
C ILE A 101 -5.49 2.85 5.46
N SER A 102 -6.71 2.36 5.49
CA SER A 102 -7.13 1.30 6.39
C SER A 102 -8.37 0.64 5.80
N ARG A 103 -8.98 -0.31 6.53
CA ARG A 103 -10.15 -1.06 6.05
C ARG A 103 -11.23 -0.16 5.44
N ASP A 104 -11.57 0.95 6.12
CA ASP A 104 -12.73 1.77 5.81
C ASP A 104 -12.41 3.24 5.48
N TYR A 105 -11.12 3.60 5.47
CA TYR A 105 -10.68 4.98 5.31
C TYR A 105 -9.73 5.16 4.12
N PHE A 106 -9.94 6.28 3.44
CA PHE A 106 -9.25 6.73 2.25
C PHE A 106 -8.78 8.17 2.41
N THR A 107 -7.71 8.51 1.70
CA THR A 107 -7.18 9.86 1.61
C THR A 107 -6.65 10.12 0.19
N THR A 108 -6.10 11.30 -0.07
CA THR A 108 -5.46 11.62 -1.34
C THR A 108 -4.31 10.64 -1.62
N LEU A 109 -3.97 10.46 -2.90
CA LEU A 109 -2.91 9.54 -3.28
C LEU A 109 -1.55 9.93 -2.64
N GLU A 110 -1.25 11.22 -2.60
CA GLU A 110 -0.02 11.75 -1.98
C GLU A 110 0.07 11.41 -0.49
N GLU A 111 -0.98 11.71 0.28
CA GLU A 111 -0.98 11.46 1.72
C GLU A 111 -0.98 9.96 2.04
N SER A 112 -1.66 9.15 1.22
CA SER A 112 -1.65 7.70 1.37
C SER A 112 -0.24 7.12 1.21
N ARG A 113 0.54 7.62 0.24
CA ARG A 113 1.94 7.23 0.02
C ARG A 113 2.80 7.63 1.21
N ARG A 114 2.65 8.86 1.72
CA ARG A 114 3.37 9.33 2.92
C ARG A 114 3.11 8.44 4.14
N ILE A 115 1.86 8.03 4.35
CA ILE A 115 1.48 7.12 5.44
C ILE A 115 2.07 5.71 5.22
N ALA A 116 2.02 5.21 3.99
CA ALA A 116 2.60 3.91 3.63
C ALA A 116 4.12 3.89 3.88
N ASP A 117 4.83 4.94 3.49
CA ASP A 117 6.27 5.08 3.74
C ASP A 117 6.58 5.06 5.25
N LEU A 118 5.81 5.81 6.04
CA LEU A 118 5.98 5.80 7.49
C LEU A 118 5.74 4.41 8.11
N ARG A 119 4.72 3.68 7.63
CA ARG A 119 4.47 2.29 8.04
C ARG A 119 5.63 1.39 7.67
N PHE A 120 6.14 1.52 6.45
CA PHE A 120 7.28 0.75 5.99
C PHE A 120 8.54 1.04 6.84
N GLN A 121 8.83 2.30 7.15
CA GLN A 121 9.96 2.64 8.03
C GLN A 121 9.79 2.09 9.45
N ARG A 122 8.58 2.17 10.02
CA ARG A 122 8.28 1.57 11.33
C ARG A 122 8.43 0.05 11.31
N TRP A 123 7.94 -0.60 10.25
CA TRP A 123 8.08 -2.03 10.04
C TRP A 123 9.57 -2.40 9.91
N LYS A 124 10.32 -1.71 9.05
CA LYS A 124 11.76 -1.91 8.84
C LYS A 124 12.49 -1.78 10.17
N THR A 125 12.26 -0.68 10.89
CA THR A 125 12.84 -0.44 12.22
C THR A 125 12.53 -1.58 13.18
N ARG A 126 11.28 -2.05 13.26
CA ARG A 126 10.90 -3.16 14.14
C ARG A 126 11.61 -4.47 13.77
N HIS A 127 11.81 -4.74 12.49
CA HIS A 127 12.37 -6.00 11.99
C HIS A 127 13.90 -6.00 11.91
N THR A 128 14.54 -4.83 11.78
CA THR A 128 15.99 -4.69 11.76
C THR A 128 16.57 -4.20 13.08
N ARG A 129 15.74 -3.82 14.05
CA ARG A 129 16.21 -3.40 15.39
C ARG A 129 16.79 -4.60 16.11
N GLU A 130 18.08 -4.52 16.39
CA GLU A 130 18.78 -5.42 17.27
C GLU A 130 18.93 -4.72 18.64
N PRO A 131 18.05 -4.99 19.62
CA PRO A 131 18.12 -4.30 20.90
C PRO A 131 19.42 -4.65 21.63
N GLU A 132 20.10 -3.63 22.13
CA GLU A 132 21.24 -3.77 23.03
C GLU A 132 20.78 -4.46 24.32
N LEU A 133 21.57 -5.43 24.77
CA LEU A 133 21.31 -6.20 25.97
C LEU A 133 22.07 -5.62 27.16
N GLY A 134 21.43 -5.63 28.33
CA GLY A 134 22.00 -5.10 29.56
C GLY A 134 23.23 -5.86 30.05
N ALA A 135 23.92 -5.29 31.04
CA ALA A 135 25.19 -5.81 31.59
C ALA A 135 25.13 -7.27 32.06
N ALA A 136 23.96 -7.74 32.52
CA ALA A 136 23.77 -9.14 32.91
C ALA A 136 24.08 -10.11 31.76
N PHE A 137 23.71 -9.78 30.52
CA PHE A 137 23.97 -10.61 29.34
C PHE A 137 25.44 -10.58 28.93
N LYS A 138 26.14 -9.45 29.16
CA LYS A 138 27.59 -9.31 28.90
C LYS A 138 28.42 -10.31 29.71
N SER A 139 27.96 -10.70 30.91
CA SER A 139 28.63 -11.71 31.74
C SER A 139 28.61 -13.11 31.11
N ILE A 140 27.51 -13.49 30.47
CA ILE A 140 27.36 -14.76 29.73
C ILE A 140 28.23 -14.73 28.47
N ALA A 141 28.19 -13.61 27.74
CA ALA A 141 29.03 -13.39 26.57
C ALA A 141 30.53 -13.48 26.90
N LEU A 142 30.97 -12.99 28.06
CA LEU A 142 32.37 -13.05 28.49
C LEU A 142 32.89 -14.51 28.55
N ARG A 143 32.09 -15.42 29.10
CA ARG A 143 32.44 -16.85 29.19
C ARG A 143 32.62 -17.47 27.81
N TYR A 144 31.77 -17.10 26.85
CA TYR A 144 31.89 -17.53 25.46
C TYR A 144 33.12 -16.91 24.77
N LEU A 145 33.31 -15.60 24.90
CA LEU A 145 34.41 -14.85 24.28
C LEU A 145 35.77 -15.40 24.72
N ARG A 146 35.97 -15.72 26.00
CA ARG A 146 37.26 -16.26 26.49
C ARG A 146 37.66 -17.61 25.88
N LYS A 147 36.70 -18.34 25.28
CA LYS A 147 36.97 -19.58 24.53
C LYS A 147 37.39 -19.31 23.08
N GLN A 148 37.21 -18.10 22.57
CA GLN A 148 37.56 -17.72 21.20
C GLN A 148 39.05 -17.38 21.05
N PRO A 149 39.64 -17.57 19.85
CA PRO A 149 41.02 -17.20 19.58
C PRO A 149 41.28 -15.71 19.85
N LYS A 150 42.40 -15.41 20.53
CA LYS A 150 42.84 -14.04 20.88
C LYS A 150 41.92 -13.29 21.88
N MET A 151 41.04 -13.98 22.59
CA MET A 151 40.09 -13.38 23.55
C MET A 151 40.24 -13.90 24.99
N LYS A 152 41.28 -14.68 25.31
CA LYS A 152 41.51 -15.23 26.67
C LYS A 152 41.57 -14.15 27.76
N SER A 153 42.17 -12.99 27.46
CA SER A 153 42.29 -11.82 28.34
C SER A 153 41.11 -10.85 28.24
N CYS A 154 39.99 -11.24 27.61
CA CYS A 154 38.82 -10.38 27.52
C CYS A 154 38.20 -10.15 28.91
N THR A 155 37.82 -8.90 29.17
CA THR A 155 37.14 -8.41 30.36
C THR A 155 35.75 -7.87 29.99
N LEU A 156 34.91 -7.55 30.99
CA LEU A 156 33.58 -6.98 30.71
C LEU A 156 33.67 -5.61 30.00
N GLY A 157 34.69 -4.80 30.33
CA GLY A 157 34.92 -3.51 29.70
C GLY A 157 35.31 -3.60 28.23
N ASP A 158 35.86 -4.74 27.80
CA ASP A 158 36.21 -5.00 26.39
C ASP A 158 34.99 -5.32 25.52
N ILE A 159 33.81 -5.54 26.11
CA ILE A 159 32.57 -5.82 25.39
C ILE A 159 31.88 -4.50 25.05
N GLU A 160 32.18 -4.03 23.84
CA GLU A 160 31.62 -2.81 23.25
C GLU A 160 30.10 -2.89 23.14
N SER A 161 29.58 -3.97 22.55
CA SER A 161 28.13 -4.16 22.43
C SER A 161 27.70 -5.62 22.41
N MET A 162 26.46 -5.86 22.84
CA MET A 162 25.80 -7.16 22.73
C MET A 162 24.34 -6.96 22.33
N THR A 163 23.97 -7.36 21.13
CA THR A 163 22.61 -7.20 20.61
C THR A 163 21.93 -8.54 20.40
N ARG A 164 20.59 -8.57 20.54
CA ARG A 164 19.78 -9.72 20.11
C ARG A 164 19.56 -9.62 18.61
N ALA A 165 20.03 -10.61 17.86
CA ALA A 165 19.96 -10.64 16.40
C ALA A 165 19.27 -11.92 15.91
N ARG A 166 18.74 -11.89 14.68
CA ARG A 166 18.38 -13.13 13.98
C ARG A 166 19.57 -13.58 13.15
N THR A 167 19.92 -14.86 13.27
CA THR A 167 20.95 -15.49 12.44
C THR A 167 20.45 -15.61 10.99
N ARG A 168 21.36 -15.93 10.06
CA ARG A 168 21.03 -16.14 8.64
C ARG A 168 19.97 -17.23 8.44
N ASP A 169 19.92 -18.19 9.36
CA ASP A 169 18.98 -19.32 9.35
C ASP A 169 17.66 -19.01 10.10
N GLY A 170 17.40 -17.73 10.43
CA GLY A 170 16.17 -17.28 11.09
C GLY A 170 16.10 -17.57 12.60
N ARG A 171 17.04 -18.34 13.16
CA ARG A 171 17.13 -18.61 14.60
C ARG A 171 17.52 -17.37 15.38
N LEU A 172 16.97 -17.24 16.59
CA LEU A 172 17.36 -16.19 17.52
C LEU A 172 18.82 -16.43 17.96
N GLY A 173 19.63 -15.38 17.95
CA GLY A 173 20.99 -15.42 18.43
C GLY A 173 21.43 -14.08 19.02
N TYR A 174 22.71 -14.00 19.37
CA TYR A 174 23.32 -12.83 19.96
C TYR A 174 24.52 -12.41 19.13
N ARG A 175 24.60 -11.12 18.79
CA ARG A 175 25.77 -10.53 18.15
C ARG A 175 26.56 -9.76 19.20
N ILE A 176 27.84 -10.09 19.32
CA ILE A 176 28.73 -9.54 20.36
C ILE A 176 29.88 -8.83 19.67
N LYS A 177 30.07 -7.54 19.95
CA LYS A 177 31.26 -6.78 19.53
C LYS A 177 32.21 -6.63 20.72
N ALA A 178 33.45 -7.09 20.55
CA ALA A 178 34.49 -6.98 21.56
C ALA A 178 35.88 -6.93 20.92
N LYS A 179 36.73 -6.02 21.38
CA LYS A 179 38.10 -5.79 20.86
C LYS A 179 38.15 -5.66 19.34
N GLY A 180 37.23 -4.87 18.76
CA GLY A 180 37.15 -4.64 17.31
C GLY A 180 36.71 -5.86 16.49
N ARG A 181 36.21 -6.93 17.11
CA ARG A 181 35.75 -8.16 16.44
C ARG A 181 34.27 -8.41 16.72
N THR A 182 33.57 -8.97 15.73
CA THR A 182 32.16 -9.35 15.85
C THR A 182 32.04 -10.87 15.94
N TYR A 183 31.33 -11.35 16.96
CA TYR A 183 31.03 -12.76 17.17
C TYR A 183 29.53 -12.99 17.13
N THR A 184 29.11 -14.15 16.66
CA THR A 184 27.70 -14.59 16.70
C THR A 184 27.59 -15.80 17.61
N LEU A 185 26.63 -15.75 18.53
CA LEU A 185 26.25 -16.86 19.40
C LEU A 185 24.83 -17.27 19.01
N SER A 186 24.67 -18.42 18.37
CA SER A 186 23.35 -19.02 18.15
C SER A 186 22.83 -19.65 19.44
N ALA A 187 21.55 -19.45 19.73
CA ALA A 187 20.84 -20.25 20.74
C ALA A 187 20.59 -21.67 20.23
#